data_AF-A0A921FCV1-F1
#
_entry.id   AF-A0A921FCV1-F1
#
_cell.length_a   1.000
_cell.length_b   1.000
_cell.length_c   1.000
_cell.angle_alpha   90.00
_cell.angle_beta   90.00
_cell.angle_gamma   90.00
#
_symmetry.space_group_name_H-M   'P 1'
#
loop_
_entity.id
_entity.type
_entity.pdbx_description
1 polymer ?
#
loop_
_entity_poly.entity_id
_entity_poly.type
_entity_poly.pdbx_seq_one_letter_code
_entity_poly.pdbx_strand_id
1 'polypeptide(L)'
;MNKATFCPVKLNTSPSERYRGDGGKVLVDGIRSKAFHTNGLWVGYYNEPMDVIIDLGTKQNCSKVVVSSLTDMGSYIMGIKKLKIWISADGKNFTKVAERTLLEPPVQMEGKRIDNWELSFPSVEACCVKIVAEGFSVLPEWHSGAGETPFLFVDEIGIY
;
A
#
# COMPACT_ATOMS: atom_id res chain seq x y z
N MET A 1 -12.22 1.21 -14.96
CA MET A 1 -10.94 1.90 -15.24
C MET A 1 -10.32 2.30 -13.91
N ASN A 2 -8.99 2.17 -13.74
CA ASN A 2 -8.30 2.68 -12.55
C ASN A 2 -8.29 4.21 -12.62
N LYS A 3 -8.87 4.88 -11.62
CA LYS A 3 -8.96 6.34 -11.52
C LYS A 3 -7.70 6.99 -10.98
N ALA A 4 -6.81 6.20 -10.37
CA ALA A 4 -5.57 6.69 -9.77
C ALA A 4 -4.44 6.87 -10.80
N THR A 5 -4.53 6.24 -11.96
CA THR A 5 -3.41 6.19 -12.92
C THR A 5 -2.97 7.59 -13.35
N PHE A 6 -1.68 7.90 -13.18
CA PHE A 6 -1.04 9.20 -13.39
C PHE A 6 -1.59 10.37 -12.55
N CYS A 7 -2.37 10.11 -11.51
CA CYS A 7 -2.79 11.14 -10.57
C CYS A 7 -1.61 11.65 -9.72
N PRO A 8 -1.64 12.91 -9.27
CA PRO A 8 -0.68 13.39 -8.28
C PRO A 8 -0.73 12.57 -6.99
N VAL A 9 0.45 12.17 -6.52
CA VAL A 9 0.64 11.45 -5.26
C VAL A 9 1.33 12.36 -4.26
N LYS A 10 0.74 12.52 -3.08
CA LYS A 10 1.37 13.15 -1.92
C LYS A 10 1.75 12.07 -0.91
N LEU A 11 3.03 11.98 -0.60
CA LEU A 11 3.56 11.10 0.44
C LEU A 11 3.57 11.86 1.78
N ASN A 12 2.72 11.48 2.73
CA ASN A 12 2.77 12.03 4.09
C ASN A 12 3.87 11.36 4.92
N THR A 13 4.22 10.12 4.59
CA THR A 13 5.36 9.39 5.13
C THR A 13 6.41 9.18 4.04
N SER A 14 7.68 9.42 4.36
CA SER A 14 8.76 9.22 3.40
C SER A 14 9.12 7.74 3.27
N PRO A 15 9.20 7.18 2.05
CA PRO A 15 9.76 5.85 1.83
C PRO A 15 11.24 5.80 2.22
N SER A 16 11.74 4.59 2.40
CA SER A 16 13.18 4.34 2.57
C SER A 16 13.96 4.87 1.36
N GLU A 17 15.12 5.48 1.60
CA GLU A 17 15.90 6.19 0.58
C GLU A 17 16.20 5.34 -0.66
N ARG A 18 16.50 4.05 -0.46
CA ARG A 18 16.79 3.08 -1.53
C ARG A 18 15.56 2.66 -2.35
N TYR A 19 14.35 2.85 -1.81
CA TYR A 19 13.09 2.30 -2.34
C TYR A 19 12.03 3.39 -2.48
N ARG A 20 12.40 4.53 -3.06
CA ARG A 20 11.52 5.70 -3.23
C ARG A 20 10.46 5.56 -4.33
N GLY A 21 10.62 4.62 -5.26
CA GLY A 21 9.74 4.42 -6.43
C GLY A 21 9.40 5.71 -7.18
N ASP A 22 10.44 6.44 -7.60
CA ASP A 22 10.35 7.76 -8.25
C ASP A 22 9.45 8.76 -7.48
N GLY A 23 9.69 8.87 -6.17
CA GLY A 23 8.91 9.76 -5.30
C GLY A 23 7.45 9.34 -5.16
N GLY A 24 7.18 8.03 -5.24
CA GLY A 24 5.83 7.46 -5.13
C GLY A 24 5.04 7.41 -6.44
N LYS A 25 5.59 7.87 -7.58
CA LYS A 25 4.88 7.80 -8.87
C LYS A 25 4.61 6.38 -9.32
N VAL A 26 5.47 5.43 -8.93
CA VAL A 26 5.25 4.00 -9.18
C VAL A 26 3.92 3.50 -8.59
N LEU A 27 3.41 4.12 -7.52
CA LEU A 27 2.12 3.78 -6.91
C LEU A 27 0.91 3.96 -7.83
N VAL A 28 1.08 4.67 -8.94
CA VAL A 28 -0.01 5.06 -9.83
C VAL A 28 0.41 5.05 -11.31
N ASP A 29 1.48 4.34 -11.67
CA ASP A 29 1.98 4.32 -13.05
C ASP A 29 1.22 3.31 -13.94
N GLY A 30 0.37 2.47 -13.33
CA GLY A 30 -0.41 1.45 -14.03
C GLY A 30 0.37 0.16 -14.30
N ILE A 31 1.60 0.04 -13.79
CA ILE A 31 2.51 -1.08 -14.01
C ILE A 31 2.54 -1.94 -12.75
N ARG A 32 1.99 -3.15 -12.85
CA ARG A 32 2.15 -4.15 -11.80
C ARG A 32 3.55 -4.74 -11.80
N SER A 33 4.16 -4.74 -10.63
CA SER A 33 5.50 -5.26 -10.44
C SER A 33 5.52 -6.79 -10.47
N LYS A 34 6.73 -7.32 -10.63
CA LYS A 34 7.01 -8.75 -10.39
C LYS A 34 7.43 -8.92 -8.94
N ALA A 35 7.40 -10.16 -8.46
CA ALA A 35 7.87 -10.48 -7.13
C ALA A 35 9.41 -10.40 -7.10
N PHE A 36 9.98 -9.20 -7.17
CA PHE A 36 11.40 -8.85 -7.11
C PHE A 36 11.51 -7.39 -6.68
N HIS A 37 11.93 -7.15 -5.42
CA HIS A 37 11.95 -5.82 -4.81
C HIS A 37 12.99 -4.86 -5.42
N THR A 38 14.01 -5.39 -6.10
CA THR A 38 15.13 -4.63 -6.67
C THR A 38 14.88 -4.07 -8.07
N ASN A 39 13.70 -4.30 -8.66
CA ASN A 39 13.39 -3.87 -10.03
C ASN A 39 13.01 -2.38 -10.16
N GLY A 40 12.96 -1.64 -9.04
CA GLY A 40 12.58 -0.22 -9.01
C GLY A 40 11.08 0.04 -9.09
N LEU A 41 10.25 -0.99 -9.24
CA LEU A 41 8.79 -0.91 -9.32
C LEU A 41 8.14 -1.19 -7.96
N TRP A 42 8.84 -0.89 -6.87
CA TRP A 42 8.29 -0.97 -5.53
C TRP A 42 8.69 0.24 -4.71
N VAL A 43 7.76 0.71 -3.87
CA VAL A 43 8.00 1.69 -2.81
C VAL A 43 8.12 0.94 -1.48
N GLY A 44 9.25 1.13 -0.80
CA GLY A 44 9.59 0.42 0.43
C GLY A 44 9.54 1.32 1.65
N TYR A 45 8.91 0.86 2.72
CA TYR A 45 8.83 1.54 4.01
C TYR A 45 9.45 0.64 5.10
N TYR A 46 10.18 1.25 6.03
CA TYR A 46 10.82 0.57 7.15
C TYR A 46 10.40 1.23 8.45
N ASN A 47 9.85 0.44 9.37
CA ASN A 47 9.36 0.90 10.68
C ASN A 47 8.35 2.06 10.64
N GLU A 48 7.74 2.30 9.48
CA GLU A 48 6.79 3.38 9.22
C GLU A 48 5.72 2.85 8.25
N PRO A 49 4.46 3.33 8.34
CA PRO A 49 3.43 2.95 7.39
C PRO A 49 3.60 3.68 6.06
N MET A 50 3.05 3.11 4.99
CA MET A 50 2.71 3.92 3.82
C MET A 50 1.52 4.82 4.20
N ASP A 51 1.69 6.14 4.17
CA ASP A 51 0.61 7.13 4.28
C ASP A 51 0.65 8.06 3.06
N VAL A 52 -0.31 7.86 2.15
CA VAL A 52 -0.34 8.58 0.88
C VAL A 52 -1.73 9.14 0.58
N ILE A 53 -1.75 10.26 -0.14
CA ILE A 53 -2.96 10.86 -0.69
C ILE A 53 -2.83 10.88 -2.21
N ILE A 54 -3.83 10.32 -2.89
CA ILE A 54 -3.98 10.40 -4.34
C ILE A 54 -5.03 11.46 -4.66
N ASP A 55 -4.63 12.47 -5.44
CA ASP A 55 -5.51 13.52 -5.92
C ASP A 55 -6.12 13.13 -7.27
N LEU A 56 -7.44 12.90 -7.31
CA LEU A 56 -8.15 12.50 -8.52
C LEU A 56 -8.37 13.67 -9.49
N GLY A 57 -8.01 14.89 -9.11
CA GLY A 57 -8.11 16.13 -9.90
C GLY A 57 -9.55 16.65 -10.08
N THR A 58 -10.52 15.75 -10.16
CA THR A 58 -11.95 16.05 -10.22
C THR A 58 -12.72 15.13 -9.27
N LYS A 59 -13.94 15.53 -8.92
CA LYS A 59 -14.83 14.71 -8.12
C LYS A 59 -15.30 13.49 -8.91
N GLN A 60 -15.07 12.30 -8.37
CA GLN A 60 -15.42 11.03 -8.99
C GLN A 60 -16.02 10.09 -7.95
N ASN A 61 -17.05 9.34 -8.33
CA ASN A 61 -17.60 8.28 -7.49
C ASN A 61 -16.58 7.16 -7.32
N CYS A 62 -16.21 6.82 -6.10
CA CYS A 62 -15.31 5.72 -5.77
C CYS A 62 -16.03 4.72 -4.86
N SER A 63 -15.75 3.44 -5.05
CA SER A 63 -16.36 2.33 -4.30
C SER A 63 -15.37 1.23 -3.97
N LYS A 64 -14.16 1.26 -4.52
CA LYS A 64 -13.13 0.25 -4.22
C LYS A 64 -11.73 0.82 -4.30
N VAL A 65 -10.87 0.36 -3.39
CA VAL A 65 -9.42 0.52 -3.47
C VAL A 65 -8.75 -0.85 -3.51
N VAL A 66 -7.74 -0.99 -4.37
CA VAL A 66 -6.87 -2.17 -4.47
C VAL A 66 -5.43 -1.73 -4.23
N VAL A 67 -4.71 -2.42 -3.35
CA VAL A 67 -3.29 -2.16 -3.09
C VAL A 67 -2.53 -3.47 -3.19
N SER A 68 -1.48 -3.54 -4.01
CA SER A 68 -0.61 -4.71 -4.08
C SER A 68 0.60 -4.58 -3.16
N SER A 69 0.98 -5.69 -2.52
CA SER A 69 2.14 -5.75 -1.62
C SER A 69 2.98 -6.98 -1.85
N LEU A 70 4.28 -6.85 -1.62
CA LEU A 70 5.23 -7.96 -1.72
C LEU A 70 5.37 -8.66 -0.37
N THR A 71 5.37 -9.99 -0.39
CA THR A 71 5.95 -10.82 0.67
C THR A 71 7.17 -11.52 0.08
N ASP A 72 8.32 -11.34 0.72
CA ASP A 72 9.58 -11.99 0.39
C ASP A 72 10.35 -12.21 1.70
N MET A 73 10.05 -13.32 2.38
CA MET A 73 10.58 -13.57 3.72
C MET A 73 12.11 -13.67 3.70
N GLY A 74 12.70 -14.26 2.66
CA GLY A 74 14.16 -14.31 2.51
C GLY A 74 14.84 -12.93 2.42
N SER A 75 14.08 -11.90 2.06
CA SER A 75 14.54 -10.49 2.03
C SER A 75 14.00 -9.65 3.19
N TYR A 76 13.41 -10.28 4.22
CA TYR A 76 12.84 -9.59 5.39
C TYR A 76 11.70 -8.64 5.00
N ILE A 77 10.94 -9.00 3.95
CA ILE A 77 9.79 -8.24 3.46
C ILE A 77 8.52 -9.01 3.81
N MET A 78 7.65 -8.38 4.60
CA MET A 78 6.38 -8.95 5.02
C MET A 78 5.29 -7.99 4.60
N GLY A 79 4.32 -8.47 3.83
CA GLY A 79 3.28 -7.64 3.21
C GLY A 79 2.41 -6.87 4.21
N ILE A 80 1.31 -6.31 3.71
CA ILE A 80 0.43 -5.48 4.54
C ILE A 80 -0.17 -6.32 5.68
N LYS A 81 -0.20 -5.74 6.89
CA LYS A 81 -0.97 -6.25 8.04
C LYS A 81 -2.30 -5.53 8.16
N LYS A 82 -2.32 -4.22 7.95
CA LYS A 82 -3.53 -3.40 8.07
C LYS A 82 -3.61 -2.39 6.94
N LEU A 83 -4.78 -2.31 6.31
CA LEU A 83 -5.08 -1.32 5.27
C LEU A 83 -6.29 -0.50 5.70
N LYS A 84 -6.19 0.81 5.59
CA LYS A 84 -7.26 1.76 5.91
C LYS A 84 -7.42 2.76 4.77
N ILE A 85 -8.67 3.06 4.41
CA ILE A 85 -9.02 3.95 3.31
C ILE A 85 -9.87 5.10 3.83
N TRP A 86 -9.50 6.33 3.46
CA TRP A 86 -10.31 7.53 3.68
C TRP A 86 -10.54 8.25 2.37
N ILE A 87 -11.67 8.96 2.31
CA ILE A 87 -12.09 9.74 1.15
C ILE A 87 -12.33 11.18 1.57
N SER A 88 -12.00 12.12 0.68
CA SER A 88 -12.32 13.54 0.81
C SER A 88 -12.96 14.07 -0.46
N ALA A 89 -14.01 14.88 -0.31
CA ALA A 89 -14.68 15.60 -1.41
C ALA A 89 -14.19 17.05 -1.55
N ASP A 90 -13.41 17.56 -0.59
CA ASP A 90 -12.90 18.93 -0.55
C ASP A 90 -11.36 19.02 -0.46
N GLY A 91 -10.68 17.88 -0.42
CA GLY A 91 -9.23 17.75 -0.28
C GLY A 91 -8.70 18.08 1.13
N LYS A 92 -9.58 18.37 2.09
CA LYS A 92 -9.23 18.84 3.44
C LYS A 92 -9.73 17.90 4.53
N ASN A 93 -11.01 17.53 4.46
CA ASN A 93 -11.66 16.67 5.44
C ASN A 93 -11.73 15.25 4.90
N PHE A 94 -11.16 14.29 5.63
CA PHE A 94 -11.08 12.89 5.23
C PHE A 94 -11.93 12.01 6.16
N THR A 95 -12.83 11.23 5.58
CA THR A 95 -13.69 10.28 6.30
C THR A 95 -13.26 8.86 6.00
N LYS A 96 -13.08 8.03 7.04
CA LYS A 96 -12.71 6.62 6.87
C LYS A 96 -13.89 5.85 6.29
N VAL A 97 -13.67 5.13 5.18
CA VAL A 97 -14.72 4.39 4.48
C VAL A 97 -14.53 2.88 4.51
N ALA A 98 -13.30 2.41 4.72
CA ALA A 98 -13.00 0.98 4.83
C ALA A 98 -11.73 0.72 5.64
N GLU A 99 -11.67 -0.43 6.30
CA GLU A 99 -10.44 -0.97 6.86
C GLU A 99 -10.44 -2.51 6.84
N ARG A 100 -9.25 -3.10 6.79
CA ARG A 100 -9.03 -4.54 6.94
C ARG A 100 -7.74 -4.77 7.73
N THR A 101 -7.77 -5.73 8.65
CA THR A 101 -6.62 -6.12 9.46
C THR A 101 -6.42 -7.63 9.38
N LEU A 102 -5.19 -8.09 9.17
CA LEU A 102 -4.78 -9.47 9.43
C LEU A 102 -4.32 -9.57 10.89
N LEU A 103 -5.02 -10.41 11.65
CA LEU A 103 -4.74 -10.60 13.08
C LEU A 103 -3.46 -11.40 13.31
N GLU A 104 -3.21 -12.40 12.45
CA GLU A 104 -2.04 -13.26 12.52
C GLU A 104 -1.32 -13.32 11.18
N PRO A 105 0.02 -13.48 11.18
CA PRO A 105 0.74 -13.89 9.99
C PRO A 105 0.16 -15.20 9.45
N PRO A 106 -0.15 -15.31 8.16
CA PRO A 106 -0.46 -16.61 7.56
C PRO A 106 0.67 -17.60 7.86
N VAL A 107 0.32 -18.79 8.36
CA VAL A 107 1.27 -19.87 8.68
C VAL A 107 2.14 -20.24 7.47
N GLN A 108 1.62 -20.03 6.24
CA GLN A 108 2.33 -20.20 4.97
C GLN A 108 2.84 -18.87 4.39
N MET A 109 3.45 -18.00 5.20
CA MET A 109 4.18 -16.84 4.65
C MET A 109 5.50 -17.20 3.96
N GLU A 110 5.81 -18.48 3.82
CA GLU A 110 7.02 -18.95 3.14
C GLU A 110 7.11 -18.51 1.67
N GLY A 111 8.34 -18.24 1.25
CA GLY A 111 8.67 -17.90 -0.14
C GLY A 111 8.33 -16.47 -0.52
N LYS A 112 8.00 -16.30 -1.80
CA LYS A 112 7.87 -15.00 -2.45
C LYS A 112 6.55 -14.90 -3.19
N ARG A 113 5.75 -13.88 -2.87
CA ARG A 113 4.44 -13.67 -3.51
C ARG A 113 4.01 -12.21 -3.50
N ILE A 114 3.03 -11.91 -4.35
CA ILE A 114 2.35 -10.62 -4.37
C ILE A 114 0.92 -10.84 -3.88
N ASP A 115 0.51 -10.06 -2.89
CA ASP A 115 -0.83 -10.09 -2.32
C ASP A 115 -1.59 -8.82 -2.74
N ASN A 116 -2.81 -8.98 -3.26
CA ASN A 116 -3.70 -7.86 -3.60
C ASN A 116 -4.72 -7.64 -2.48
N TRP A 117 -4.69 -6.46 -1.88
CA TRP A 117 -5.62 -6.03 -0.86
C TRP A 117 -6.75 -5.23 -1.48
N GLU A 118 -7.92 -5.85 -1.59
CA GLU A 118 -9.14 -5.19 -2.09
C GLU A 118 -10.07 -4.81 -0.94
N LEU A 119 -10.39 -3.53 -0.83
CA LEU A 119 -11.37 -2.98 0.11
C LEU A 119 -12.47 -2.27 -0.68
N SER A 120 -13.68 -2.81 -0.61
CA SER A 120 -14.89 -2.21 -1.17
C SER A 120 -15.69 -1.46 -0.11
N PHE A 121 -16.37 -0.40 -0.50
CA PHE A 121 -17.20 0.46 0.34
C PHE A 121 -18.35 1.05 -0.48
N PRO A 122 -19.41 1.59 0.16
CA PRO A 122 -20.48 2.27 -0.56
C PRO A 122 -19.93 3.36 -1.50
N SER A 123 -20.53 3.53 -2.67
CA SER A 123 -20.09 4.55 -3.64
C SER A 123 -20.17 5.94 -3.02
N VAL A 124 -19.05 6.66 -2.99
CA VAL A 124 -18.95 8.02 -2.45
C VAL A 124 -18.20 8.90 -3.44
N GLU A 125 -18.67 10.13 -3.63
CA GLU A 125 -17.99 11.14 -4.44
C GLU A 125 -16.73 11.65 -3.72
N ALA A 126 -15.58 11.59 -4.41
CA ALA A 126 -14.25 11.90 -3.88
C ALA A 126 -13.46 12.75 -4.86
N CYS A 127 -12.71 13.76 -4.39
CA CYS A 127 -11.60 14.34 -5.15
C CYS A 127 -10.23 13.84 -4.66
N CYS A 128 -10.14 13.33 -3.43
CA CYS A 128 -8.91 12.76 -2.90
C CYS A 128 -9.19 11.46 -2.15
N VAL A 129 -8.26 10.52 -2.24
CA VAL A 129 -8.29 9.26 -1.49
C VAL A 129 -7.00 9.15 -0.69
N LYS A 130 -7.12 8.98 0.62
CA LYS A 130 -6.00 8.69 1.51
C LYS A 130 -5.94 7.19 1.78
N ILE A 131 -4.77 6.61 1.61
CA ILE A 131 -4.50 5.20 1.81
C ILE A 131 -3.40 5.07 2.86
N VAL A 132 -3.69 4.32 3.94
CA VAL A 132 -2.68 3.98 4.95
C VAL A 132 -2.51 2.47 5.01
N ALA A 133 -1.33 2.00 4.66
CA ALA A 133 -0.95 0.58 4.77
C ALA A 133 0.15 0.41 5.82
N GLU A 134 -0.12 -0.45 6.80
CA GLU A 134 0.78 -0.79 7.89
C GLU A 134 1.30 -2.22 7.67
N GLY A 135 2.62 -2.40 7.76
CA GLY A 135 3.27 -3.71 7.75
C GLY A 135 3.19 -4.42 9.10
N PHE A 136 3.79 -5.60 9.17
CA PHE A 136 4.00 -6.29 10.44
C PHE A 136 5.13 -5.62 11.23
N SER A 137 5.00 -5.61 12.56
CA SER A 137 6.00 -4.96 13.43
C SER A 137 7.22 -5.83 13.70
N VAL A 138 7.06 -7.16 13.63
CA VAL A 138 8.11 -8.15 13.91
C VAL A 138 7.96 -9.36 12.99
N LEU A 139 9.10 -9.93 12.61
CA LEU A 139 9.19 -11.22 11.94
C LEU A 139 8.85 -12.35 12.94
N PRO A 140 8.15 -13.40 12.48
CA PRO A 140 7.69 -14.50 13.34
C PRO A 140 8.84 -15.38 13.83
N GLU A 141 8.61 -16.14 14.91
CA GLU A 141 9.62 -16.95 15.61
C GLU A 141 10.33 -17.99 14.73
N TRP A 142 9.66 -18.52 13.72
CA TRP A 142 10.24 -19.50 12.79
C TRP A 142 11.20 -18.87 11.76
N HIS A 143 11.21 -17.54 11.63
CA HIS A 143 12.05 -16.84 10.67
C HIS A 143 13.46 -16.65 11.22
N SER A 144 14.49 -16.67 10.35
CA SER A 144 15.89 -16.52 10.77
C SER A 144 16.19 -15.16 11.43
N GLY A 145 15.44 -14.13 11.06
CA GLY A 145 15.45 -12.79 11.66
C GLY A 145 14.32 -12.54 12.67
N ALA A 146 13.87 -13.57 13.41
CA ALA A 146 12.79 -13.45 14.39
C ALA A 146 12.97 -12.23 15.32
N GLY A 147 11.90 -11.47 15.52
CA GLY A 147 11.91 -10.27 16.36
C GLY A 147 12.36 -8.98 15.65
N GLU A 148 13.01 -9.07 14.48
CA GLU A 148 13.34 -7.88 13.68
C GLU A 148 12.12 -7.32 12.94
N THR A 149 12.13 -6.02 12.64
CA THR A 149 11.06 -5.36 11.90
C THR A 149 11.20 -5.62 10.40
N PRO A 150 10.20 -6.24 9.74
CA PRO A 150 10.23 -6.43 8.30
C PRO A 150 9.94 -5.13 7.55
N PHE A 151 10.41 -5.06 6.31
CA PHE A 151 10.01 -4.02 5.38
C PHE A 151 8.58 -4.22 4.88
N LEU A 152 7.89 -3.12 4.61
CA LEU A 152 6.65 -3.06 3.83
C LEU A 152 6.96 -2.60 2.41
N PHE A 153 6.53 -3.37 1.40
CA PHE A 153 6.70 -3.03 -0.02
C PHE A 153 5.35 -2.96 -0.72
N VAL A 154 5.11 -1.87 -1.46
CA VAL A 154 3.89 -1.60 -2.23
C VAL A 154 4.27 -1.12 -3.63
N ASP A 155 3.62 -1.61 -4.69
CA ASP A 155 3.88 -1.21 -6.07
C ASP A 155 2.78 -0.33 -6.65
N GLU A 156 1.51 -0.77 -6.70
CA GLU A 156 0.41 -0.11 -7.44
C GLU A 156 -0.84 0.07 -6.57
N ILE A 157 -1.50 1.22 -6.71
CA ILE A 157 -2.77 1.56 -6.08
C ILE A 157 -3.85 1.74 -7.15
N GLY A 158 -4.88 0.91 -7.07
CA GLY A 158 -6.08 1.02 -7.88
C GLY A 158 -7.23 1.71 -7.14
N ILE A 159 -7.85 2.71 -7.76
CA ILE A 159 -9.10 3.34 -7.27
C ILE A 159 -10.20 3.12 -8.31
N TYR A 160 -11.36 2.61 -7.90
CA TYR A 160 -12.47 2.25 -8.78
C TYR A 160 -13.82 2.74 -8.28
#